data_AF-A0A3N0ZJS0-F1
#
_entry.id   AF-A0A3N0ZJS0-F1
#
_cell.length_a   1.000
_cell.length_b   1.000
_cell.length_c   1.000
_cell.angle_alpha   90.00
_cell.angle_beta   90.00
_cell.angle_gamma   90.00
#
_symmetry.space_group_name_H-M   'P 1'
#
loop_
_entity.id
_entity.type
_entity.pdbx_description
1 polymer ?
#
loop_
_entity_poly.entity_id
_entity_poly.type
_entity_poly.pdbx_seq_one_letter_code
_entity_poly.pdbx_strand_id
1 'polypeptide(L)'
;MRKLCILLLSVLVLFSCVKKDISKTFESKLDAKLKLVMKDPNYANKDKQIRCVIEMYKNLDFILKDKLERVGLKVVTSAGNIIIVEGNAQSIYNAARFDFIHRISLSHDYQLKQ
;
A
#
# COMPACT_ATOMS: atom_id res chain seq x y z
N MET A 1 27.38 25.21 -28.89
CA MET A 1 26.06 24.67 -28.50
C MET A 1 26.04 23.14 -28.31
N ARG A 2 27.07 22.53 -27.68
CA ARG A 2 27.10 21.06 -27.40
C ARG A 2 27.08 20.70 -25.91
N LYS A 3 27.41 21.65 -25.03
CA LYS A 3 27.48 21.43 -23.57
C LYS A 3 26.11 21.49 -22.86
N LEU A 4 25.10 22.11 -23.49
CA LEU A 4 23.76 22.27 -22.89
C LEU A 4 22.90 20.98 -22.98
N CYS A 5 23.08 20.18 -24.05
CA CYS A 5 22.31 18.93 -24.24
C CYS A 5 22.71 17.81 -23.26
N ILE A 6 23.94 17.79 -22.77
CA ILE A 6 24.42 16.74 -21.85
C ILE A 6 23.80 16.90 -20.46
N LEU A 7 23.53 18.15 -20.04
CA LEU A 7 22.94 18.47 -18.75
C LEU A 7 21.44 18.13 -18.68
N LEU A 8 20.72 18.24 -19.80
CA LEU A 8 19.31 17.82 -19.89
C LEU A 8 19.16 16.29 -19.87
N LEU A 9 20.11 15.57 -20.47
CA LEU A 9 20.06 14.10 -20.50
C LEU A 9 20.33 13.48 -19.13
N SER A 10 21.26 14.04 -18.34
CA SER A 10 21.58 13.53 -17.00
C SER A 10 20.44 13.72 -16.00
N VAL A 11 19.68 14.81 -16.11
CA VAL A 11 18.49 15.06 -15.27
C VAL A 11 17.37 14.05 -15.56
N LEU A 12 17.15 13.68 -16.83
CA LEU A 12 16.13 12.68 -17.22
C LEU A 12 16.44 11.26 -16.69
N VAL A 13 17.71 10.88 -16.59
CA VAL A 13 18.11 9.57 -16.07
C VAL A 13 17.90 9.49 -14.54
N LEU A 14 18.14 10.59 -13.81
CA LEU A 14 17.93 10.63 -12.36
C LEU A 14 16.47 10.42 -11.95
N PHE A 15 15.51 11.03 -12.68
CA PHE A 15 14.08 10.84 -12.37
C PHE A 15 13.58 9.40 -12.59
N SER A 16 14.22 8.66 -13.49
CA SER A 16 13.82 7.28 -13.82
C SER A 16 14.27 6.28 -12.75
N CYS A 17 15.43 6.49 -12.14
CA CYS A 17 15.92 5.66 -11.03
C CYS A 17 15.07 5.86 -9.76
N VAL A 18 14.74 7.11 -9.41
CA VAL A 18 13.97 7.43 -8.20
C VAL A 18 12.60 6.74 -8.19
N LYS A 19 11.90 6.69 -9.34
CA LYS A 19 10.60 6.00 -9.44
C LYS A 19 10.69 4.50 -9.17
N LYS A 20 11.80 3.85 -9.54
CA LYS A 20 11.98 2.40 -9.42
C LYS A 20 12.26 1.98 -7.97
N ASP A 21 12.95 2.81 -7.20
CA ASP A 21 13.24 2.51 -5.79
C ASP A 21 12.02 2.73 -4.90
N ILE A 22 11.24 3.80 -5.12
CA ILE A 22 9.99 4.05 -4.37
C ILE A 22 9.00 2.89 -4.58
N SER A 23 8.96 2.30 -5.78
CA SER A 23 8.14 1.13 -6.08
C SER A 23 8.52 -0.09 -5.25
N LYS A 24 9.81 -0.33 -5.01
CA LYS A 24 10.28 -1.49 -4.24
C LYS A 24 10.01 -1.35 -2.75
N THR A 25 10.07 -0.14 -2.20
CA THR A 25 9.96 0.09 -0.75
C THR A 25 8.55 -0.12 -0.21
N PHE A 26 7.49 0.15 -0.98
CA PHE A 26 6.13 -0.13 -0.49
C PHE A 26 5.73 -1.59 -0.69
N GLU A 27 6.25 -2.26 -1.72
CA GLU A 27 5.96 -3.68 -1.93
C GLU A 27 6.50 -4.56 -0.81
N SER A 28 7.58 -4.17 -0.13
CA SER A 28 8.10 -4.93 1.02
C SER A 28 7.18 -4.91 2.24
N LYS A 29 6.25 -3.96 2.33
CA LYS A 29 5.27 -3.88 3.42
C LYS A 29 4.11 -4.86 3.25
N LEU A 30 3.90 -5.38 2.04
CA LEU A 30 2.83 -6.33 1.74
C LEU A 30 3.31 -7.77 1.94
N ASP A 31 2.56 -8.54 2.70
CA ASP A 31 2.84 -9.96 2.88
C ASP A 31 2.69 -10.76 1.59
N ALA A 32 3.47 -11.84 1.46
CA ALA A 32 3.46 -12.71 0.28
C ALA A 32 2.06 -13.25 -0.05
N LYS A 33 1.32 -13.71 0.98
CA LYS A 33 -0.07 -14.20 0.80
C LYS A 33 -0.99 -13.10 0.25
N LEU A 34 -0.90 -11.89 0.80
CA LEU A 34 -1.69 -10.75 0.35
C LEU A 34 -1.35 -10.37 -1.09
N LYS A 35 -0.07 -10.36 -1.46
CA LYS A 35 0.38 -10.13 -2.84
C LYS A 35 -0.23 -11.13 -3.83
N LEU A 36 -0.33 -12.41 -3.44
CA LEU A 36 -0.94 -13.44 -4.28
C LEU A 36 -2.44 -13.19 -4.46
N VAL A 37 -3.16 -12.92 -3.38
CA VAL A 37 -4.60 -12.59 -3.44
C VAL A 37 -4.85 -11.37 -4.31
N MET A 38 -4.06 -10.30 -4.16
CA MET A 38 -4.22 -9.07 -4.95
C MET A 38 -3.90 -9.24 -6.45
N LYS A 39 -3.18 -10.32 -6.83
CA LYS A 39 -2.88 -10.66 -8.22
C LYS A 39 -3.91 -11.60 -8.86
N ASP A 40 -4.75 -12.24 -8.05
CA ASP A 40 -5.85 -13.07 -8.54
C ASP A 40 -6.83 -12.17 -9.33
N PRO A 41 -7.22 -12.53 -10.57
CA PRO A 41 -8.16 -11.76 -11.38
C PRO A 41 -9.47 -11.42 -10.67
N ASN A 42 -9.91 -12.28 -9.75
CA ASN A 42 -11.13 -12.06 -8.97
C ASN A 42 -11.03 -10.87 -8.02
N TYR A 43 -9.83 -10.55 -7.55
CA TYR A 43 -9.54 -9.52 -6.56
C TYR A 43 -8.76 -8.32 -7.13
N ALA A 44 -8.11 -8.51 -8.28
CA ALA A 44 -7.50 -7.43 -9.06
C ALA A 44 -8.55 -6.46 -9.60
N ASN A 45 -9.78 -6.95 -9.85
CA ASN A 45 -10.92 -6.13 -10.20
C ASN A 45 -11.37 -5.34 -8.97
N LYS A 46 -11.58 -4.02 -9.12
CA LYS A 46 -11.76 -3.04 -8.04
C LYS A 46 -12.97 -3.26 -7.13
N ASP A 47 -13.79 -4.26 -7.40
CA ASP A 47 -15.09 -4.45 -6.77
C ASP A 47 -15.04 -5.40 -5.57
N LYS A 48 -14.06 -6.32 -5.50
CA LYS A 48 -13.97 -7.24 -4.35
C LYS A 48 -13.22 -6.62 -3.18
N GLN A 49 -13.84 -6.71 -2.01
CA GLN A 49 -13.27 -6.30 -0.74
C GLN A 49 -12.37 -7.40 -0.18
N ILE A 50 -11.16 -7.00 0.20
CA ILE A 50 -10.17 -7.82 0.89
C ILE A 50 -10.07 -7.29 2.31
N ARG A 51 -10.21 -8.18 3.30
CA ARG A 51 -10.00 -7.82 4.71
C ARG A 51 -8.53 -8.02 5.07
N CYS A 52 -7.92 -6.96 5.59
CA CYS A 52 -6.50 -6.91 5.92
C CYS A 52 -6.29 -6.45 7.36
N VAL A 53 -5.14 -6.84 7.90
CA VAL A 53 -4.57 -6.27 9.13
C VAL A 53 -3.45 -5.34 8.71
N ILE A 54 -3.49 -4.10 9.19
CA ILE A 54 -2.44 -3.11 9.05
C ILE A 54 -1.77 -2.95 10.41
N GLU A 55 -0.45 -3.17 10.43
CA GLU A 55 0.41 -2.80 11.55
C GLU A 55 1.04 -1.44 11.25
N MET A 56 0.93 -0.51 12.18
CA MET A 56 1.46 0.85 12.06
C MET A 56 2.58 1.09 13.07
N TYR A 57 3.45 2.06 12.79
CA TYR A 57 4.48 2.51 13.73
C TYR A 57 3.94 3.38 14.87
N LYS A 58 2.69 3.84 14.75
CA LYS A 58 2.01 4.72 15.70
C LYS A 58 0.59 4.20 15.95
N ASN A 59 0.01 4.56 17.07
CA ASN A 59 -1.40 4.25 17.36
C ASN A 59 -2.32 5.00 16.38
N LEU A 60 -3.48 4.42 16.09
CA LEU A 60 -4.47 5.08 15.25
C LEU A 60 -5.05 6.30 15.95
N ASP A 61 -4.92 7.47 15.30
CA ASP A 61 -5.64 8.69 15.64
C ASP A 61 -6.64 9.04 14.52
N PHE A 62 -7.42 10.10 14.73
CA PHE A 62 -8.43 10.54 13.76
C PHE A 62 -7.84 10.99 12.41
N ILE A 63 -6.62 11.54 12.40
CA ILE A 63 -5.94 12.01 11.18
C ILE A 63 -5.48 10.80 10.36
N LEU A 64 -4.88 9.80 11.01
CA LEU A 64 -4.44 8.57 10.37
C LEU A 64 -5.63 7.77 9.86
N LYS A 65 -6.72 7.70 10.64
CA LYS A 65 -7.97 7.09 10.19
C LYS A 65 -8.49 7.75 8.91
N ASP A 66 -8.59 9.07 8.89
CA ASP A 66 -9.05 9.81 7.72
C ASP A 66 -8.12 9.61 6.50
N LYS A 67 -6.80 9.51 6.70
CA LYS A 67 -5.85 9.16 5.62
C LYS A 67 -6.12 7.78 5.02
N LEU A 68 -6.46 6.79 5.84
CA LEU A 68 -6.81 5.43 5.37
C LEU A 68 -8.15 5.45 4.63
N GLU A 69 -9.15 6.17 5.15
CA GLU A 69 -10.48 6.26 4.54
C GLU A 69 -10.45 6.99 3.19
N ARG A 70 -9.62 8.03 3.06
CA ARG A 70 -9.42 8.75 1.78
C ARG A 70 -8.83 7.91 0.66
N VAL A 71 -8.06 6.86 0.97
CA VAL A 71 -7.56 5.93 -0.04
C VAL A 71 -8.53 4.77 -0.32
N GLY A 72 -9.73 4.81 0.25
CA GLY A 72 -10.77 3.82 0.04
C GLY A 72 -10.63 2.57 0.91
N LEU A 73 -10.00 2.69 2.09
CA LEU A 73 -10.03 1.65 3.12
C LEU A 73 -11.09 1.98 4.17
N LYS A 74 -11.91 1.00 4.54
CA LYS A 74 -12.84 1.10 5.67
C LYS A 74 -12.18 0.54 6.92
N VAL A 75 -12.05 1.34 7.97
CA VAL A 75 -11.59 0.86 9.29
C VAL A 75 -12.72 0.07 9.96
N VAL A 76 -12.49 -1.22 10.22
CA VAL A 76 -13.46 -2.11 10.87
C VAL A 76 -13.28 -2.06 12.39
N THR A 77 -12.05 -2.24 12.85
CA THR A 77 -11.70 -2.17 14.27
C THR A 77 -10.21 -1.85 14.43
N SER A 78 -9.83 -1.41 15.62
CA SER A 78 -8.47 -1.01 15.95
C SER A 78 -8.12 -1.38 17.38
N ALA A 79 -6.89 -1.86 17.59
CA ALA A 79 -6.29 -2.05 18.90
C ALA A 79 -4.90 -1.41 18.89
N GLY A 80 -4.79 -0.17 19.38
CA GLY A 80 -3.54 0.59 19.37
C GLY A 80 -3.04 0.84 17.93
N ASN A 81 -1.94 0.17 17.57
CA ASN A 81 -1.30 0.27 16.26
C ASN A 81 -1.66 -0.88 15.29
N ILE A 82 -2.55 -1.78 15.68
CA ILE A 82 -3.04 -2.91 14.86
C ILE A 82 -4.47 -2.63 14.42
N ILE A 83 -4.69 -2.49 13.11
CA ILE A 83 -5.95 -2.04 12.52
C ILE A 83 -6.48 -3.08 11.55
N ILE A 84 -7.75 -3.46 11.70
CA ILE A 84 -8.45 -4.28 10.72
C ILE A 84 -9.16 -3.35 9.76
N VAL A 85 -8.88 -3.52 8.47
CA VAL A 85 -9.46 -2.71 7.40
C VAL A 85 -10.07 -3.60 6.31
N GLU A 86 -11.00 -3.02 5.56
CA GLU A 86 -11.54 -3.60 4.33
C GLU A 86 -11.32 -2.64 3.17
N GLY A 87 -10.85 -3.17 2.05
CA GLY A 87 -10.68 -2.39 0.83
C GLY A 87 -10.41 -3.28 -0.37
N ASN A 88 -10.50 -2.72 -1.57
CA ASN A 88 -10.04 -3.41 -2.76
C ASN A 88 -8.51 -3.40 -2.87
N ALA A 89 -7.96 -4.16 -3.81
CA ALA A 89 -6.52 -4.24 -4.03
C ALA A 89 -5.87 -2.86 -4.29
N GLN A 90 -6.56 -1.95 -5.00
CA GLN A 90 -6.03 -0.63 -5.28
C GLN A 90 -5.90 0.23 -4.00
N SER A 91 -6.91 0.20 -3.13
CA SER A 91 -6.89 0.90 -1.84
C SER A 91 -5.73 0.41 -0.96
N ILE A 92 -5.51 -0.90 -0.92
CA ILE A 92 -4.42 -1.53 -0.16
C ILE A 92 -3.05 -1.12 -0.72
N TYR A 93 -2.89 -1.12 -2.06
CA TYR A 93 -1.67 -0.64 -2.71
C TYR A 93 -1.39 0.83 -2.40
N ASN A 94 -2.43 1.67 -2.40
CA ASN A 94 -2.30 3.08 -2.08
C ASN A 94 -1.90 3.28 -0.62
N ALA A 95 -2.51 2.53 0.30
CA ALA A 95 -2.19 2.59 1.72
C ALA A 95 -0.73 2.21 2.00
N ALA A 96 -0.20 1.15 1.36
CA ALA A 96 1.17 0.69 1.56
C ALA A 96 2.25 1.78 1.30
N ARG A 97 1.92 2.84 0.57
CA ARG A 97 2.82 3.98 0.32
C ARG A 97 2.95 4.92 1.51
N PHE A 98 2.04 4.85 2.48
CA PHE A 98 2.15 5.65 3.69
C PHE A 98 3.36 5.22 4.53
N ASP A 99 4.06 6.21 5.05
CA ASP A 99 5.25 6.07 5.87
C ASP A 99 4.94 5.44 7.24
N PHE A 100 3.79 5.79 7.82
CA PHE A 100 3.34 5.29 9.12
C PHE A 100 2.90 3.82 9.11
N ILE A 101 2.72 3.21 7.92
CA ILE A 101 2.42 1.79 7.80
C ILE A 101 3.72 1.00 7.90
N HIS A 102 3.75 0.05 8.83
CA HIS A 102 4.84 -0.91 8.98
C HIS A 102 4.61 -2.12 8.06
N ARG A 103 3.43 -2.74 8.15
CA ARG A 103 3.11 -3.99 7.46
C ARG A 103 1.63 -4.11 7.14
N ILE A 104 1.29 -4.81 6.05
CA ILE A 104 -0.07 -5.18 5.69
C ILE A 104 -0.14 -6.69 5.40
N SER A 105 -1.06 -7.35 6.09
CA SER A 105 -1.28 -8.79 6.03
C SER A 105 -2.74 -9.11 5.75
N LEU A 106 -3.03 -10.28 5.18
CA LEU A 106 -4.40 -10.79 5.12
C LEU A 106 -4.93 -10.98 6.56
N SER A 107 -6.16 -10.59 6.85
CA SER A 107 -6.74 -10.92 8.16
C SER A 107 -6.96 -12.42 8.31
N HIS A 108 -6.71 -12.96 9.50
CA HIS A 108 -6.88 -14.38 9.80
C HIS A 108 -8.29 -14.88 9.45
N ASP A 109 -9.33 -14.12 9.81
CA ASP A 109 -10.73 -14.42 9.51
C ASP A 109 -11.06 -14.54 8.01
N TYR A 110 -10.25 -13.90 7.16
CA TYR A 110 -10.41 -13.96 5.71
C TYR A 110 -9.74 -15.20 5.10
N GLN A 111 -8.69 -15.71 5.76
CA GLN A 111 -8.02 -16.94 5.34
C GLN A 111 -8.89 -18.17 5.56
N LEU A 112 -9.80 -18.14 6.55
CA LEU A 112 -10.69 -19.26 6.88
C LEU A 112 -11.95 -19.35 6.01
N LYS A 113 -12.26 -18.31 5.23
CA LYS A 113 -13.46 -18.23 4.38
C LYS A 113 -13.20 -18.51 2.89
N GLN A 114 -11.95 -18.69 2.50
CA GLN A 114 -11.56 -19.21 1.18
C GLN A 114 -11.42 -20.72 1.25
#